data_AF-A0AAV2C1A5-F1
#
_entry.id   AF-A0AAV2C1A5-F1
#
_cell.length_a   1.000
_cell.length_b   1.000
_cell.length_c   1.000
_cell.angle_alpha   90.00
_cell.angle_beta   90.00
_cell.angle_gamma   90.00
#
_symmetry.space_group_name_H-M   'P 1'
#
loop_
_entity.id
_entity.type
_entity.pdbx_description
1 polymer ?
#
loop_
_entity_poly.entity_id
_entity_poly.type
_entity_poly.pdbx_seq_one_letter_code
_entity_poly.pdbx_strand_id
1 'polypeptide(L)' 'MTTIYAGCGALLFTLFLAYDTQMLMGGKKHELSPEEHVFAAMQIYLDIVYIFMFLLTILGSGRSN' A
#
# COMPACT_ATOMS: atom_id res chain seq x y z
N MET A 1 -4.45 21.35 -6.12
CA MET A 1 -5.54 20.44 -5.70
C MET A 1 -5.11 18.98 -5.83
N THR A 2 -4.74 18.52 -7.03
CA THR A 2 -4.23 17.16 -7.30
C THR A 2 -3.12 16.68 -6.36
N THR A 3 -2.13 17.52 -6.05
CA THR A 3 -1.03 17.14 -5.14
C THR A 3 -1.48 16.94 -3.69
N ILE A 4 -2.47 17.70 -3.21
CA ILE A 4 -3.04 17.53 -1.86
C ILE A 4 -3.83 16.22 -1.78
N TYR A 5 -4.69 15.96 -2.78
CA TYR A 5 -5.43 14.69 -2.88
C TYR A 5 -4.48 13.49 -2.97
N ALA A 6 -3.40 13.60 -3.77
CA ALA A 6 -2.40 12.54 -3.88
C ALA A 6 -1.62 12.35 -2.58
N GLY A 7 -1.28 13.43 -1.86
CA GLY A 7 -0.64 13.36 -0.54
C GLY A 7 -1.52 12.67 0.52
N CYS A 8 -2.81 13.02 0.58
CA CYS A 8 -3.77 12.35 1.44
C CYS A 8 -3.95 10.87 1.06
N GLY A 9 -4.04 10.57 -0.24
CA GLY A 9 -4.12 9.20 -0.75
C GLY A 9 -2.90 8.37 -0.37
N ALA A 10 -1.69 8.89 -0.58
CA ALA A 10 -0.44 8.22 -0.21
C ALA A 10 -0.38 7.91 1.29
N LEU A 11 -0.77 8.86 2.16
CA LEU A 11 -0.79 8.64 3.61
C LEU A 11 -1.80 7.56 4.02
N LEU A 12 -3.03 7.62 3.50
CA LEU A 12 -4.09 6.65 3.81
C LEU A 12 -3.70 5.24 3.36
N PHE A 13 -3.23 5.07 2.13
CA PHE A 13 -2.81 3.77 1.62
C PHE A 13 -1.57 3.23 2.34
N THR A 14 -0.67 4.09 2.80
CA THR A 14 0.47 3.65 3.63
C THR A 14 0.01 3.14 5.00
N LEU A 15 -1.00 3.77 5.61
CA LEU A 15 -1.61 3.27 6.85
C LEU A 15 -2.37 1.96 6.64
N PHE A 16 -3.07 1.80 5.52
CA PHE A 16 -3.69 0.52 5.15
C PHE A 16 -2.65 -0.58 4.95
N LEU A 17 -1.56 -0.31 4.24
CA LEU A 17 -0.47 -1.27 4.07
C LEU A 17 0.11 -1.69 5.44
N ALA A 18 0.33 -0.76 6.36
CA ALA A 18 0.82 -1.08 7.71
C ALA A 18 -0.17 -1.96 8.48
N TYR A 19 -1.48 -1.68 8.38
CA TYR A 19 -2.53 -2.48 8.99
C TYR A 19 -2.62 -3.88 8.39
N ASP A 20 -2.68 -3.99 7.06
CA ASP A 20 -2.78 -5.27 6.33
C ASP A 20 -1.54 -6.13 6.59
N THR A 21 -0.35 -5.54 6.56
CA THR A 21 0.89 -6.26 6.90
C THR A 21 0.88 -6.76 8.34
N GLN A 22 0.39 -5.97 9.28
CA GLN A 22 0.28 -6.39 10.69
C GLN A 22 -0.77 -7.50 10.86
N MET A 23 -1.88 -7.46 10.14
CA MET A 23 -2.90 -8.51 10.19
C MET A 23 -2.40 -9.83 9.56
N LEU A 24 -1.61 -9.73 8.48
CA LEU A 24 -1.08 -10.88 7.75
C LEU A 24 0.16 -11.49 8.43
N MET A 25 1.04 -10.67 9.02
CA MET A 25 2.35 -11.08 9.55
C MET A 25 2.48 -10.96 11.09
N GLY A 26 1.66 -10.15 11.75
CA GLY A 26 1.90 -9.65 13.11
C GLY A 26 1.60 -10.60 14.28
N GLY A 27 1.43 -11.91 14.04
CA GLY A 27 1.22 -12.82 15.18
C GLY A 27 0.74 -14.23 14.88
N LYS A 28 0.76 -14.71 13.64
CA LYS A 28 0.34 -16.09 13.36
C LYS A 28 1.39 -17.08 13.90
N LYS A 29 1.07 -17.70 15.05
CA LYS A 29 1.78 -18.86 15.62
C LYS A 29 1.51 -20.16 14.83
N HIS A 30 0.73 -20.10 13.76
CA HIS A 30 0.46 -21.20 12.84
C HIS A 30 0.94 -20.80 11.45
N GLU A 31 1.63 -21.72 10.78
CA GLU A 31 2.04 -21.55 9.40
C GLU A 31 0.79 -21.31 8.54
N LEU A 32 0.73 -20.13 7.92
CA LEU A 32 -0.26 -19.80 6.91
C LEU A 32 -0.24 -20.88 5.83
N SER A 33 -1.42 -21.39 5.47
CA SER A 33 -1.54 -22.30 4.31
C SER A 33 -0.90 -21.63 3.08
N PRO A 34 -0.29 -22.39 2.16
CA PRO A 34 0.27 -21.84 0.91
C PRO A 34 -0.72 -20.94 0.16
N GLU A 35 -2.01 -21.27 0.19
CA GLU A 35 -3.09 -20.49 -0.43
C GLU A 35 -3.28 -19.12 0.26
N GLU A 36 -3.25 -19.09 1.59
CA GLU A 36 -3.35 -17.85 2.36
C GLU A 36 -2.11 -16.98 2.16
N HIS A 37 -0.93 -17.58 2.00
CA HIS A 37 0.31 -16.87 1.68
C HIS A 37 0.24 -16.17 0.32
N VAL A 38 -0.27 -16.86 -0.71
CA VAL A 38 -0.43 -16.27 -2.05
C VAL A 38 -1.47 -15.14 -2.01
N PHE A 39 -2.58 -15.33 -1.30
CA PHE A 39 -3.59 -14.29 -1.13
C PHE A 39 -3.05 -13.06 -0.39
N ALA A 40 -2.31 -13.27 0.71
CA ALA A 40 -1.65 -12.21 1.46
C ALA A 40 -0.66 -11.41 0.59
N ALA A 41 0.14 -12.11 -0.21
CA ALA A 41 1.09 -11.48 -1.13
C ALA A 41 0.38 -10.65 -2.21
N MET A 42 -0.74 -11.14 -2.76
CA MET A 42 -1.54 -10.39 -3.73
C MET A 42 -2.13 -9.11 -3.13
N GLN A 43 -2.64 -9.16 -1.90
CA GLN A 43 -3.19 -8.01 -1.20
C GLN A 43 -2.11 -6.92 -1.02
N ILE A 44 -0.95 -7.30 -0.46
CA ILE A 44 0.18 -6.38 -0.25
C ILE A 44 0.69 -5.79 -1.57
N TYR A 45 0.72 -6.59 -2.64
CA TYR A 45 1.12 -6.12 -3.96
C TYR A 45 0.22 -4.99 -4.47
N LEU A 46 -1.11 -5.13 -4.35
CA LEU A 46 -2.05 -4.11 -4.79
C LEU A 46 -1.86 -2.81 -4.01
N ASP A 47 -1.69 -2.89 -2.69
CA ASP A 47 -1.43 -1.72 -1.84
C ASP A 47 -0.16 -0.97 -2.27
N ILE A 48 0.93 -1.69 -2.53
CA ILE A 48 2.19 -1.11 -3.01
C ILE A 48 1.99 -0.40 -4.35
N VAL A 49 1.25 -1.01 -5.28
CA VAL A 49 0.97 -0.43 -6.60
C VAL A 49 0.17 0.87 -6.48
N TYR A 50 -0.83 0.93 -5.60
CA TYR A 50 -1.58 2.17 -5.35
C TYR A 50 -0.72 3.26 -4.73
N ILE A 51 0.09 2.94 -3.71
CA ILE A 51 1.04 3.89 -3.11
C ILE A 51 1.99 4.44 -4.18
N PHE A 52 2.53 3.57 -5.03
CA PHE A 52 3.43 3.97 -6.12
C PHE A 52 2.76 4.95 -7.10
N MET A 53 1.51 4.71 -7.49
CA MET A 53 0.75 5.65 -8.34
C MET A 53 0.54 7.02 -7.68
N PHE A 54 0.24 7.07 -6.38
CA PHE A 54 0.13 8.33 -5.66
C PHE A 54 1.48 9.06 -5.59
N LEU A 55 2.58 8.34 -5.35
CA LEU A 55 3.93 8.91 -5.35
C LEU A 55 4.30 9.47 -6.72
N LEU A 56 4.02 8.75 -7.81
CA LEU A 56 4.25 9.26 -9.17
C LEU A 56 3.46 10.53 -9.45
N THR A 57 2.22 10.62 -8.98
CA THR A 57 1.38 11.82 -9.11
C THR A 57 1.98 13.01 -8.35
N ILE A 58 2.46 12.78 -7.12
CA ILE A 58 3.09 13.83 -6.30
C ILE A 58 4.40 14.29 -6.95
N LEU A 59 5.30 13.36 -7.27
CA LEU A 59 6.63 13.64 -7.83
C LEU A 59 6.55 14.24 -9.25
N GLY A 60 5.60 13.77 -10.07
CA GLY A 60 5.36 14.30 -11.41
C GLY A 60 4.75 15.71 -11.39
N SER A 61 3.90 16.02 -10.41
CA SER A 61 3.29 17.35 -10.29
C SER A 61 4.31 18.47 -10.03
N GLY A 62 5.43 18.16 -9.37
CA GLY A 62 6.52 19.13 -9.13
C GLY A 62 7.36 19.48 -10.36
N ARG A 63 7.24 18.72 -11.46
CA ARG A 63 8.00 18.90 -12.70
C ARG A 63 7.23 19.67 -13.78
N SER A 64 5.94 19.93 -13.55
CA SER A 64 5.04 20.67 -14.45
C SER A 64 4.72 22.09 -13.93
N ASN A 65 5.66 22.71 -13.22
CA ASN A 65 5.57 24.10 -12.77
C ASN A 65 6.85 24.86 -13.13
#